data_AF-K2NHS2-F1
#
_entry.id   AF-K2NHS2-F1
#
_cell.length_a   1.000
_cell.length_b   1.000
_cell.length_c   1.000
_cell.angle_alpha   90.00
_cell.angle_beta   90.00
_cell.angle_gamma   90.00
#
_symmetry.space_group_name_H-M   'P 1'
#
loop_
_entity.id
_entity.type
_entity.pdbx_description
1 polymer ?
#
loop_
_entity_poly.entity_id
_entity_poly.type
_entity_poly.pdbx_seq_one_letter_code
_entity_poly.pdbx_strand_id
1 'polypeptide(L)'
;MARDGVRIVVQNVSLRNGAVLYVMGGGGLRGAVAAGSNEGGPVELSVCDVEALNGALVLTGTFPAGSVLTVTDSLLVAARPTPLVYFPGSRSSPYAPVLVLSGLRLVRSVLVVSGVALVTVMTGGRTVVVDGAVLELVGGGVALDAAVFGGEYALYASARVVASGGAVLRVSGSQVYAAHGLVFDIGVEANASAVVVNDNAGALTDGALL
;
A
#
# COMPACT_ATOMS: atom_id res chain seq x y z
N MET A 1 9.62 2.77 30.26
CA MET A 1 10.17 3.80 29.36
C MET A 1 9.09 4.12 28.34
N ALA A 2 8.52 5.32 28.41
CA ALA A 2 7.55 5.76 27.40
C ALA A 2 8.26 5.72 26.04
N ARG A 3 7.69 5.03 25.06
CA ARG A 3 8.16 5.18 23.68
C ARG A 3 7.69 6.56 23.25
N ASP A 4 8.62 7.45 22.89
CA ASP A 4 8.34 8.76 22.30
C ASP A 4 7.75 8.63 20.88
N GLY A 5 6.82 7.69 20.69
CA GLY A 5 6.18 7.36 19.43
C GLY A 5 4.78 7.95 19.34
N VAL A 6 4.31 8.13 18.11
CA VAL A 6 2.96 8.65 17.83
C VAL A 6 2.05 7.48 17.47
N ARG A 7 0.87 7.43 18.07
CA ARG A 7 -0.18 6.46 17.70
C ARG A 7 -1.33 7.18 17.00
N ILE A 8 -1.66 6.73 15.80
CA ILE A 8 -2.75 7.25 14.98
C ILE A 8 -3.72 6.09 14.74
N VAL A 9 -4.98 6.30 15.14
CA VAL A 9 -6.05 5.31 14.95
C VAL A 9 -7.12 5.94 14.07
N VAL A 10 -7.42 5.28 12.95
CA VAL A 10 -8.52 5.59 12.06
C VAL A 10 -9.48 4.41 12.12
N GLN A 11 -10.65 4.63 12.70
CA GLN A 11 -11.62 3.57 12.94
C GLN A 11 -13.04 4.03 12.60
N ASN A 12 -13.83 3.16 11.99
CA ASN A 12 -15.23 3.40 11.63
C ASN A 12 -15.39 4.62 10.68
N VAL A 13 -14.55 4.69 9.64
CA VAL A 13 -14.53 5.82 8.70
C VAL A 13 -15.10 5.41 7.36
N SER A 14 -16.02 6.21 6.82
CA SER A 14 -16.49 6.07 5.45
C SER A 14 -15.85 7.11 4.52
N LEU A 15 -15.11 6.63 3.51
CA LEU A 15 -14.58 7.45 2.41
C LEU A 15 -15.51 7.32 1.20
N ARG A 16 -16.19 8.39 0.80
CA ARG A 16 -17.16 8.37 -0.31
C ARG A 16 -16.83 9.39 -1.36
N ASN A 17 -17.26 9.12 -2.60
CA ASN A 17 -17.28 10.10 -3.70
C ASN A 17 -15.93 10.78 -3.95
N GLY A 18 -14.86 10.00 -4.04
CA GLY A 18 -13.50 10.51 -4.28
C GLY A 18 -12.74 10.94 -3.04
N ALA A 19 -13.29 10.74 -1.83
CA ALA A 19 -12.56 11.00 -0.60
C ALA A 19 -11.32 10.09 -0.49
N VAL A 20 -10.21 10.68 -0.06
CA VAL A 20 -8.93 9.99 0.08
C VAL A 20 -8.43 10.14 1.50
N LEU A 21 -8.13 9.02 2.15
CA LEU A 21 -7.34 9.02 3.38
C LEU A 21 -5.87 8.99 2.99
N TYR A 22 -5.19 10.10 3.26
CA TYR A 22 -3.78 10.27 2.92
C TYR A 22 -2.94 10.25 4.19
N VAL A 23 -2.00 9.30 4.30
CA VAL A 23 -1.10 9.19 5.44
C VAL A 23 0.35 9.29 4.96
N MET A 24 1.06 10.26 5.50
CA MET A 24 2.41 10.63 5.05
C MET A 24 3.45 10.46 6.15
N GLY A 25 4.52 9.73 5.81
CA GLY A 25 5.72 9.64 6.62
C GLY A 25 6.57 10.93 6.52
N GLY A 26 7.11 11.38 7.64
CA GLY A 26 7.71 12.71 7.81
C GLY A 26 8.97 13.01 6.97
N GLY A 27 9.67 12.01 6.42
CA GLY A 27 10.90 12.24 5.65
C GLY A 27 10.74 12.95 4.29
N GLY A 28 9.51 13.29 3.89
CA GLY A 28 9.18 13.91 2.59
C GLY A 28 9.07 15.44 2.57
N LEU A 29 9.13 16.14 3.71
CA LEU A 29 8.99 17.60 3.74
C LEU A 29 10.28 18.32 3.31
N ARG A 30 10.54 18.38 2.00
CA ARG A 30 11.67 19.10 1.35
C ARG A 30 11.57 20.65 1.42
N GLY A 31 11.09 21.19 2.53
CA GLY A 31 10.94 22.63 2.75
C GLY A 31 10.94 23.06 4.22
N ALA A 32 10.78 22.11 5.15
CA ALA A 32 11.15 22.33 6.54
C ALA A 32 12.57 21.80 6.70
N VAL A 33 13.47 22.60 7.25
CA VAL A 33 14.78 22.15 7.70
C VAL A 33 14.57 21.15 8.84
N ALA A 34 14.25 19.90 8.52
CA ALA A 34 14.52 18.77 9.40
C ALA A 34 15.95 18.35 9.09
N ALA A 35 16.88 19.14 9.64
CA ALA A 35 18.29 18.81 9.66
C ALA A 35 18.45 17.46 10.37
N GLY A 36 18.63 16.37 9.62
CA GLY A 36 19.18 15.10 10.11
C GLY A 36 18.53 14.50 11.36
N SER A 37 17.33 14.92 11.76
CA SER A 37 16.73 14.49 13.00
C SER A 37 15.88 13.25 12.75
N ASN A 38 16.50 12.11 13.00
CA ASN A 38 15.82 10.85 13.32
C ASN A 38 15.12 10.95 14.70
N GLU A 39 14.62 12.15 15.06
CA GLU A 39 14.11 12.52 16.40
C GLU A 39 12.61 12.26 16.54
N GLY A 40 11.91 11.91 15.45
CA GLY A 40 10.56 11.37 15.56
C GLY A 40 10.63 9.90 15.96
N GLY A 41 10.08 9.54 17.12
CA GLY A 41 9.92 8.14 17.49
C GLY A 41 9.00 7.36 16.54
N PRO A 42 8.89 6.04 16.73
CA PRO A 42 8.14 5.18 15.83
C PRO A 42 6.66 5.59 15.75
N VAL A 43 6.07 5.43 14.56
CA VAL A 43 4.64 5.65 14.35
C VAL A 43 3.91 4.32 14.38
N GLU A 44 2.84 4.24 15.17
CA GLU A 44 1.86 3.18 15.10
C GLU A 44 0.61 3.72 14.39
N LEU A 45 0.38 3.30 13.15
CA LEU A 45 -0.84 3.60 12.40
C LEU A 45 -1.74 2.37 12.43
N SER A 46 -2.99 2.56 12.85
CA SER A 46 -4.04 1.54 12.75
C SER A 46 -5.22 2.10 11.96
N VAL A 47 -5.50 1.48 10.83
CA VAL A 47 -6.68 1.74 9.99
C VAL A 47 -7.56 0.50 10.07
N CYS A 48 -8.71 0.59 10.72
CA CYS A 48 -9.60 -0.53 10.95
C CYS A 48 -11.05 -0.13 10.67
N ASP A 49 -11.88 -1.06 10.15
CA ASP A 49 -13.29 -0.78 9.85
C ASP A 49 -13.47 0.49 8.99
N VAL A 50 -12.66 0.60 7.93
CA VAL A 50 -12.77 1.68 6.96
C VAL A 50 -13.48 1.17 5.72
N GLU A 51 -14.53 1.88 5.35
CA GLU A 51 -15.30 1.64 4.13
C GLU A 51 -15.01 2.73 3.10
N ALA A 52 -14.31 2.39 2.01
CA ALA A 52 -14.13 3.31 0.89
C ALA A 52 -15.01 2.91 -0.29
N LEU A 53 -15.94 3.77 -0.70
CA LEU A 53 -16.71 3.61 -1.93
C LEU A 53 -16.37 4.73 -2.91
N ASN A 54 -15.67 4.35 -3.98
CA ASN A 54 -15.04 5.27 -4.91
C ASN A 54 -14.07 6.24 -4.20
N GLY A 55 -13.37 5.75 -3.17
CA GLY A 55 -12.33 6.46 -2.45
C GLY A 55 -11.05 5.63 -2.40
N ALA A 56 -10.00 6.17 -1.79
CA ALA A 56 -8.72 5.46 -1.65
C ALA A 56 -8.03 5.70 -0.31
N LEU A 57 -7.20 4.74 0.09
CA LEU A 57 -6.17 4.90 1.09
C LEU A 57 -4.82 5.07 0.41
N VAL A 58 -4.09 6.11 0.77
CA VAL A 58 -2.77 6.42 0.21
C VAL A 58 -1.75 6.49 1.32
N LEU A 59 -0.70 5.66 1.22
CA LEU A 59 0.48 5.68 2.09
C LEU A 59 1.68 6.17 1.29
N THR A 60 2.43 7.12 1.85
CA THR A 60 3.53 7.77 1.12
C THR A 60 4.64 8.28 2.04
N GLY A 61 5.78 8.62 1.44
CA GLY A 61 6.91 9.21 2.15
C GLY A 61 7.72 8.18 2.93
N THR A 62 8.56 8.68 3.85
CA THR A 62 9.43 7.82 4.67
C THR A 62 8.90 7.74 6.08
N PHE A 63 8.59 6.53 6.53
CA PHE A 63 8.17 6.29 7.92
C PHE A 63 9.39 6.12 8.84
N PRO A 64 9.37 6.68 10.07
CA PRO A 64 10.45 6.53 11.04
C PRO A 64 10.75 5.06 11.35
N ALA A 65 11.98 4.77 11.75
CA ALA A 65 12.36 3.39 12.01
C ALA A 65 11.57 2.75 13.17
N GLY A 66 11.17 1.49 13.00
CA GLY A 66 10.34 0.79 14.00
C GLY A 66 8.85 1.12 13.91
N SER A 67 8.40 1.80 12.85
CA SER A 67 6.98 2.09 12.66
C SER A 67 6.19 0.83 12.28
N VAL A 68 4.94 0.78 12.74
CA VAL A 68 4.00 -0.31 12.48
C VAL A 68 2.75 0.30 11.87
N LEU A 69 2.49 -0.02 10.62
CA LEU A 69 1.30 0.43 9.88
C LEU A 69 0.41 -0.78 9.67
N THR A 70 -0.85 -0.68 10.09
CA THR A 70 -1.83 -1.76 9.96
C THR A 70 -3.08 -1.23 9.26
N VAL A 71 -3.57 -2.01 8.29
CA VAL A 71 -4.86 -1.82 7.64
C VAL A 71 -5.61 -3.13 7.79
N THR A 72 -6.68 -3.14 8.56
CA THR A 72 -7.38 -4.35 8.97
C THR A 72 -8.87 -4.24 8.76
N ASP A 73 -9.54 -5.35 8.48
CA ASP A 73 -11.01 -5.45 8.52
C ASP A 73 -11.71 -4.30 7.79
N SER A 74 -11.22 -3.96 6.59
CA SER A 74 -11.65 -2.79 5.83
C SER A 74 -12.14 -3.20 4.43
N LEU A 75 -13.05 -2.41 3.86
CA LEU A 75 -13.62 -2.65 2.54
C LEU A 75 -13.41 -1.43 1.65
N LEU A 76 -12.59 -1.57 0.60
CA LEU A 76 -12.36 -0.50 -0.35
C LEU A 76 -12.77 -0.94 -1.74
N VAL A 77 -13.74 -0.23 -2.32
CA VAL A 77 -14.39 -0.55 -3.58
C VAL A 77 -14.34 0.65 -4.53
N ALA A 78 -13.78 0.46 -5.71
CA ALA A 78 -13.91 1.37 -6.83
C ALA A 78 -14.95 0.84 -7.84
N ALA A 79 -16.15 1.39 -7.78
CA ALA A 79 -17.29 0.97 -8.59
C ALA A 79 -17.49 1.82 -9.86
N ARG A 80 -16.75 2.93 -10.02
CA ARG A 80 -16.79 3.84 -11.17
C ARG A 80 -15.42 4.47 -11.39
N PRO A 81 -15.09 4.93 -12.60
CA PRO A 81 -13.85 5.65 -12.85
C PRO A 81 -13.85 6.93 -12.01
N THR A 82 -12.95 7.00 -11.05
CA THR A 82 -12.83 8.14 -10.14
C THR A 82 -11.40 8.65 -10.32
N PRO A 83 -11.20 9.72 -11.12
CA PRO A 83 -9.90 10.35 -11.32
C PRO A 83 -9.33 10.82 -9.96
N LEU A 84 -8.55 9.96 -9.30
CA LEU A 84 -7.96 10.30 -8.02
C LEU A 84 -6.64 11.02 -8.26
N VAL A 85 -6.62 12.30 -7.88
CA VAL A 85 -5.37 13.06 -7.72
C VAL A 85 -4.95 12.87 -6.28
N TYR A 86 -4.16 11.82 -6.02
CA TYR A 86 -3.64 11.52 -4.69
C TYR A 86 -2.46 12.43 -4.28
N PHE A 87 -1.96 13.29 -5.18
CA PHE A 87 -0.99 14.34 -4.86
C PHE A 87 -1.08 15.55 -5.81
N PRO A 88 -0.84 16.79 -5.36
CA PRO A 88 -0.70 17.94 -6.24
C PRO A 88 0.41 17.70 -7.29
N GLY A 89 0.05 17.71 -8.57
CA GLY A 89 0.99 17.46 -9.68
C GLY A 89 1.09 15.99 -10.12
N SER A 90 0.47 15.04 -9.41
CA SER A 90 0.30 13.68 -9.92
C SER A 90 -0.64 13.68 -11.12
N ARG A 91 -0.31 12.90 -12.15
CA ARG A 91 -1.30 12.58 -13.19
C ARG A 91 -2.45 11.82 -12.54
N SER A 92 -3.68 12.13 -12.91
CA SER A 92 -4.85 11.32 -12.54
C SER A 92 -4.53 9.86 -12.81
N SER A 93 -4.71 8.96 -11.83
CA SER A 93 -4.65 7.53 -12.14
C SER A 93 -5.82 7.21 -13.07
N PRO A 94 -5.57 6.69 -14.29
CA PRO A 94 -6.66 6.25 -15.17
C PRO A 94 -7.30 4.95 -14.65
N TYR A 95 -6.64 4.28 -13.71
CA TYR A 95 -6.98 2.96 -13.18
C TYR A 95 -7.40 3.12 -11.73
N ALA A 96 -8.69 3.03 -11.43
CA ALA A 96 -9.28 3.41 -10.15
C ALA A 96 -8.69 2.60 -8.98
N PRO A 97 -7.69 3.15 -8.23
CA PRO A 97 -7.01 2.41 -7.20
C PRO A 97 -7.72 2.56 -5.86
N VAL A 98 -7.60 1.54 -5.01
CA VAL A 98 -8.19 1.59 -3.67
C VAL A 98 -7.12 1.68 -2.58
N LEU A 99 -5.97 1.01 -2.76
CA LEU A 99 -4.78 1.20 -1.92
C LEU A 99 -3.59 1.66 -2.78
N VAL A 100 -2.98 2.78 -2.42
CA VAL A 100 -1.83 3.35 -3.14
C VAL A 100 -0.62 3.45 -2.22
N LEU A 101 0.49 2.85 -2.62
CA LEU A 101 1.81 2.96 -1.98
C LEU A 101 2.69 3.86 -2.88
N SER A 102 2.75 5.15 -2.59
CA SER A 102 3.36 6.14 -3.47
C SER A 102 4.69 6.65 -2.90
N GLY A 103 5.82 6.35 -3.56
CA GLY A 103 7.14 6.80 -3.11
C GLY A 103 7.44 6.42 -1.65
N LEU A 104 6.96 5.25 -1.25
CA LEU A 104 6.93 4.80 0.14
C LEU A 104 8.28 4.18 0.52
N ARG A 105 8.80 4.57 1.69
CA ARG A 105 10.04 4.03 2.26
C ARG A 105 9.82 3.54 3.69
N LEU A 106 10.07 2.26 3.92
CA LEU A 106 9.94 1.59 5.21
C LEU A 106 11.30 1.08 5.68
N VAL A 107 11.86 1.73 6.71
CA VAL A 107 13.12 1.29 7.34
C VAL A 107 12.80 0.64 8.67
N ARG A 108 13.15 -0.64 8.85
CA ARG A 108 12.83 -1.45 10.03
C ARG A 108 11.37 -1.28 10.47
N SER A 109 10.49 -1.12 9.49
CA SER A 109 9.08 -0.78 9.66
C SER A 109 8.24 -1.73 8.84
N VAL A 110 7.03 -1.98 9.29
CA VAL A 110 6.12 -2.93 8.64
C VAL A 110 4.83 -2.26 8.23
N LEU A 111 4.34 -2.59 7.05
CA LEU A 111 2.95 -2.40 6.65
C LEU A 111 2.29 -3.77 6.60
N VAL A 112 1.18 -3.94 7.32
CA VAL A 112 0.37 -5.15 7.30
C VAL A 112 -1.04 -4.77 6.86
N VAL A 113 -1.49 -5.35 5.76
CA VAL A 113 -2.86 -5.26 5.27
C VAL A 113 -3.47 -6.63 5.49
N SER A 114 -4.41 -6.77 6.43
CA SER A 114 -4.95 -8.06 6.85
C SER A 114 -6.46 -8.09 6.90
N GLY A 115 -7.11 -9.09 6.29
CA GLY A 115 -8.57 -9.20 6.29
C GLY A 115 -9.26 -8.04 5.56
N VAL A 116 -8.59 -7.47 4.55
CA VAL A 116 -9.09 -6.32 3.77
C VAL A 116 -9.60 -6.78 2.42
N ALA A 117 -10.77 -6.28 2.01
CA ALA A 117 -11.30 -6.47 0.67
C ALA A 117 -11.01 -5.23 -0.20
N LEU A 118 -10.26 -5.42 -1.27
CA LEU A 118 -9.87 -4.41 -2.25
C LEU A 118 -10.47 -4.79 -3.60
N VAL A 119 -11.49 -4.04 -4.04
CA VAL A 119 -12.26 -4.41 -5.23
C VAL A 119 -12.38 -3.24 -6.20
N THR A 120 -12.18 -3.50 -7.47
CA THR A 120 -12.39 -2.59 -8.59
C THR A 120 -13.25 -3.32 -9.62
N VAL A 121 -14.28 -2.67 -10.14
CA VAL A 121 -15.23 -3.31 -11.09
C VAL A 121 -15.15 -2.73 -12.51
N MET A 122 -14.18 -1.84 -12.74
CA MET A 122 -13.96 -1.18 -14.02
C MET A 122 -12.82 -1.85 -14.77
N THR A 123 -12.87 -1.81 -16.10
CA THR A 123 -11.72 -2.14 -16.95
C THR A 123 -10.52 -1.27 -16.60
N GLY A 124 -9.35 -1.89 -16.52
CA GLY A 124 -8.11 -1.34 -16.04
C GLY A 124 -8.03 -1.17 -14.53
N GLY A 125 -9.05 -1.58 -13.77
CA GLY A 125 -9.09 -1.42 -12.30
C GLY A 125 -7.91 -2.12 -11.61
N ARG A 126 -7.19 -1.37 -10.77
CA ARG A 126 -6.03 -1.87 -10.01
C ARG A 126 -6.35 -1.78 -8.55
N THR A 127 -6.26 -2.87 -7.81
CA THR A 127 -6.66 -2.86 -6.39
C THR A 127 -5.56 -2.22 -5.54
N VAL A 128 -4.34 -2.77 -5.59
CA VAL A 128 -3.13 -2.15 -5.01
C VAL A 128 -2.25 -1.56 -6.11
N VAL A 129 -1.83 -0.31 -5.93
CA VAL A 129 -0.89 0.35 -6.83
C VAL A 129 0.36 0.76 -6.07
N VAL A 130 1.52 0.39 -6.59
CA VAL A 130 2.81 0.95 -6.16
C VAL A 130 3.25 1.96 -7.20
N ASP A 131 3.35 3.23 -6.79
CA ASP A 131 3.62 4.35 -7.68
C ASP A 131 4.73 5.26 -7.13
N GLY A 132 5.13 6.27 -7.91
CA GLY A 132 6.23 7.17 -7.60
C GLY A 132 7.58 6.63 -8.09
N ALA A 133 8.67 7.08 -7.49
CA ALA A 133 10.01 6.70 -7.93
C ALA A 133 10.39 5.26 -7.51
N VAL A 134 10.09 4.90 -6.26
CA VAL A 134 10.49 3.62 -5.66
C VAL A 134 9.58 3.26 -4.47
N LEU A 135 9.31 1.98 -4.29
CA LEU A 135 8.94 1.40 -2.99
C LEU A 135 10.19 0.76 -2.38
N GLU A 136 10.68 1.33 -1.28
CA GLU A 136 11.93 0.90 -0.65
C GLU A 136 11.67 0.29 0.73
N LEU A 137 12.06 -0.98 0.90
CA LEU A 137 11.93 -1.76 2.12
C LEU A 137 13.33 -2.11 2.63
N VAL A 138 13.63 -1.75 3.87
CA VAL A 138 14.94 -1.98 4.50
C VAL A 138 14.76 -2.63 5.86
N GLY A 139 15.02 -3.93 6.02
CA GLY A 139 14.90 -4.65 7.30
C GLY A 139 13.51 -4.66 7.93
N GLY A 140 12.47 -4.49 7.12
CA GLY A 140 11.06 -4.47 7.50
C GLY A 140 10.21 -5.17 6.45
N GLY A 141 9.06 -4.61 6.07
CA GLY A 141 8.29 -5.24 5.00
C GLY A 141 6.91 -4.70 4.72
N VAL A 142 6.28 -5.30 3.71
CA VAL A 142 4.87 -5.14 3.38
C VAL A 142 4.26 -6.54 3.34
N ALA A 143 3.18 -6.74 4.08
CA ALA A 143 2.41 -7.99 4.11
C ALA A 143 0.98 -7.72 3.68
N LEU A 144 0.51 -8.41 2.65
CA LEU A 144 -0.88 -8.45 2.22
C LEU A 144 -1.43 -9.84 2.57
N ASP A 145 -2.12 -9.93 3.69
CA ASP A 145 -2.52 -11.16 4.35
C ASP A 145 -4.03 -11.33 4.35
N ALA A 146 -4.53 -12.53 4.06
CA ALA A 146 -5.97 -12.81 4.08
C ALA A 146 -6.80 -11.73 3.35
N ALA A 147 -6.21 -11.11 2.32
CA ALA A 147 -6.83 -10.01 1.58
C ALA A 147 -7.66 -10.58 0.44
N VAL A 148 -8.69 -9.85 0.03
CA VAL A 148 -9.47 -10.18 -1.18
C VAL A 148 -9.16 -9.13 -2.23
N PHE A 149 -8.62 -9.56 -3.36
CA PHE A 149 -8.36 -8.71 -4.51
C PHE A 149 -9.37 -9.03 -5.61
N GLY A 150 -10.15 -8.03 -6.03
CA GLY A 150 -11.07 -8.13 -7.17
C GLY A 150 -10.79 -7.04 -8.19
N GLY A 151 -10.43 -7.37 -9.44
CA GLY A 151 -10.17 -6.32 -10.42
C GLY A 151 -9.51 -6.79 -11.71
N GLU A 152 -8.91 -5.87 -12.44
CA GLU A 152 -8.03 -6.25 -13.55
C GLU A 152 -6.63 -6.61 -13.02
N TYR A 153 -6.13 -5.88 -12.02
CA TYR A 153 -4.85 -6.18 -11.36
C TYR A 153 -5.02 -6.27 -9.84
N ALA A 154 -4.51 -7.36 -9.25
CA ALA A 154 -4.45 -7.51 -7.79
C ALA A 154 -3.34 -6.62 -7.17
N LEU A 155 -2.19 -6.56 -7.82
CA LEU A 155 -1.17 -5.56 -7.49
C LEU A 155 -0.48 -5.12 -8.78
N TYR A 156 -0.34 -3.81 -8.95
CA TYR A 156 0.42 -3.24 -10.04
C TYR A 156 1.46 -2.27 -9.52
N ALA A 157 2.74 -2.60 -9.70
CA ALA A 157 3.85 -1.73 -9.39
C ALA A 157 4.37 -1.04 -10.66
N SER A 158 3.98 0.23 -10.84
CA SER A 158 4.55 1.15 -11.83
C SER A 158 5.84 1.81 -11.35
N ALA A 159 6.24 1.57 -10.11
CA ALA A 159 7.52 1.99 -9.55
C ALA A 159 8.43 0.79 -9.30
N ARG A 160 9.74 1.04 -9.24
CA ARG A 160 10.72 0.01 -8.86
C ARG A 160 10.47 -0.42 -7.41
N VAL A 161 10.49 -1.72 -7.15
CA VAL A 161 10.40 -2.27 -5.79
C VAL A 161 11.77 -2.75 -5.34
N VAL A 162 12.24 -2.28 -4.18
CA VAL A 162 13.56 -2.63 -3.64
C VAL A 162 13.41 -3.12 -2.22
N ALA A 163 13.80 -4.36 -1.97
CA ALA A 163 13.84 -4.98 -0.65
C ALA A 163 15.29 -5.32 -0.27
N SER A 164 15.73 -4.83 0.89
CA SER A 164 17.10 -5.03 1.38
C SER A 164 17.15 -5.29 2.89
N GLY A 165 18.25 -5.89 3.36
CA GLY A 165 18.54 -6.01 4.79
C GLY A 165 17.58 -6.92 5.56
N GLY A 166 17.09 -8.00 4.95
CA GLY A 166 16.11 -8.91 5.55
C GLY A 166 14.66 -8.45 5.34
N ALA A 167 14.40 -7.55 4.40
CA ALA A 167 13.05 -7.08 4.13
C ALA A 167 12.19 -8.16 3.46
N VAL A 168 10.89 -8.10 3.68
CA VAL A 168 9.93 -9.03 3.07
C VAL A 168 8.77 -8.28 2.42
N LEU A 169 8.55 -8.52 1.13
CA LEU A 169 7.27 -8.22 0.48
C LEU A 169 6.50 -9.53 0.37
N ARG A 170 5.33 -9.62 1.00
CA ARG A 170 4.55 -10.86 1.09
C ARG A 170 3.10 -10.66 0.68
N VAL A 171 2.58 -11.62 -0.08
CA VAL A 171 1.15 -11.84 -0.31
C VAL A 171 0.82 -13.25 0.12
N SER A 172 -0.01 -13.39 1.16
CA SER A 172 -0.22 -14.68 1.81
C SER A 172 -1.67 -14.92 2.20
N GLY A 173 -2.14 -16.15 2.07
CA GLY A 173 -3.49 -16.52 2.50
C GLY A 173 -4.62 -15.75 1.81
N SER A 174 -4.33 -15.07 0.70
CA SER A 174 -5.22 -14.10 0.07
C SER A 174 -6.05 -14.73 -1.05
N GLN A 175 -7.20 -14.14 -1.34
CA GLN A 175 -8.05 -14.50 -2.47
C GLN A 175 -7.84 -13.52 -3.62
N VAL A 176 -7.46 -14.03 -4.79
CA VAL A 176 -7.13 -13.23 -5.96
C VAL A 176 -8.10 -13.55 -7.09
N TYR A 177 -9.04 -12.64 -7.36
CA TYR A 177 -9.98 -12.69 -8.47
C TYR A 177 -9.67 -11.55 -9.43
N ALA A 178 -8.64 -11.73 -10.26
CA ALA A 178 -8.13 -10.66 -11.10
C ALA A 178 -7.74 -11.13 -12.49
N ALA A 179 -7.71 -10.23 -13.47
CA ALA A 179 -7.15 -10.58 -14.76
C ALA A 179 -5.62 -10.81 -14.70
N HIS A 180 -4.96 -10.13 -13.76
CA HIS A 180 -3.53 -10.22 -13.49
C HIS A 180 -3.31 -10.24 -11.97
N GLY A 181 -2.40 -11.10 -11.50
CA GLY A 181 -2.01 -11.21 -10.10
C GLY A 181 -1.12 -10.05 -9.67
N LEU A 182 0.15 -10.32 -9.40
CA LEU A 182 1.12 -9.32 -8.98
C LEU A 182 2.01 -8.95 -10.17
N VAL A 183 1.94 -7.69 -10.60
CA VAL A 183 2.68 -7.20 -11.76
C VAL A 183 3.71 -6.17 -11.32
N PHE A 184 5.00 -6.46 -11.54
CA PHE A 184 6.12 -5.55 -11.29
C PHE A 184 6.65 -4.99 -12.61
N ASP A 185 6.01 -3.94 -13.12
CA ASP A 185 6.24 -3.37 -14.46
C ASP A 185 7.67 -2.81 -14.63
N ILE A 186 8.20 -2.18 -13.58
CA ILE A 186 9.56 -1.62 -13.55
C ILE A 186 10.58 -2.60 -12.94
N GLY A 187 10.11 -3.74 -12.43
CA GLY A 187 10.92 -4.78 -11.81
C GLY A 187 11.07 -4.66 -10.29
N VAL A 188 11.58 -5.76 -9.73
CA VAL A 188 11.79 -5.95 -8.29
C VAL A 188 13.23 -6.38 -8.01
N GLU A 189 13.84 -5.78 -6.99
CA GLU A 189 15.14 -6.16 -6.45
C GLU A 189 14.97 -6.66 -5.02
N ALA A 190 15.51 -7.84 -4.71
CA ALA A 190 15.55 -8.39 -3.36
C ALA A 190 16.99 -8.80 -3.02
N ASN A 191 17.64 -8.08 -2.10
CA ASN A 191 19.01 -8.36 -1.65
C ASN A 191 18.98 -8.81 -0.18
N ALA A 192 19.40 -10.04 0.07
CA ALA A 192 19.27 -10.70 1.39
C ALA A 192 17.85 -10.52 1.96
N SER A 193 16.85 -10.60 1.10
CA SER A 193 15.45 -10.22 1.32
C SER A 193 14.57 -11.13 0.47
N ALA A 194 13.25 -11.13 0.71
CA ALA A 194 12.34 -12.04 0.04
C ALA A 194 11.11 -11.34 -0.54
N VAL A 195 10.69 -11.83 -1.70
CA VAL A 195 9.31 -11.68 -2.20
C VAL A 195 8.64 -13.03 -1.98
N VAL A 196 7.54 -13.04 -1.24
CA VAL A 196 6.85 -14.26 -0.82
C VAL A 196 5.42 -14.25 -1.34
N VAL A 197 5.06 -15.27 -2.10
CA VAL A 197 3.69 -15.51 -2.56
C VAL A 197 3.33 -16.93 -2.14
N ASN A 198 2.51 -17.09 -1.12
CA ASN A 198 2.18 -18.40 -0.56
C ASN A 198 0.73 -18.50 -0.12
N ASP A 199 0.15 -19.70 -0.20
CA ASP A 199 -1.18 -20.00 0.34
C ASP A 199 -2.31 -19.11 -0.20
N ASN A 200 -2.12 -18.52 -1.39
CA ASN A 200 -3.15 -17.73 -2.06
C ASN A 200 -4.04 -18.62 -2.93
N ALA A 201 -5.31 -18.27 -3.02
CA ALA A 201 -6.31 -18.96 -3.84
C ALA A 201 -7.07 -17.97 -4.72
N GLY A 202 -7.83 -18.46 -5.71
CA GLY A 202 -8.70 -17.61 -6.52
C GLY A 202 -8.68 -18.00 -8.01
N ALA A 203 -9.04 -17.05 -8.86
CA ALA A 203 -9.11 -17.24 -10.31
C ALA A 203 -8.42 -16.08 -11.02
N LEU A 204 -7.51 -16.43 -11.93
CA LEU A 204 -6.93 -15.50 -12.87
C LEU A 204 -7.46 -15.77 -14.28
N THR A 205 -7.66 -14.74 -15.09
CA THR A 205 -8.03 -14.93 -16.51
C THR A 205 -6.82 -15.36 -17.33
N ASP A 206 -7.03 -16.08 -18.44
CA ASP A 206 -5.96 -16.65 -19.26
C ASP A 206 -4.87 -15.62 -19.63
N GLY A 207 -3.60 -15.97 -19.37
CA GLY A 207 -2.42 -15.12 -19.64
C GLY A 207 -1.91 -14.30 -18.45
N ALA A 208 -2.50 -14.46 -17.26
CA ALA A 208 -2.07 -13.77 -16.05
C ALA A 208 -0.71 -14.24 -15.52
N LEU A 209 0.12 -13.30 -15.09
CA LEU A 209 1.30 -13.56 -14.26
C LEU A 209 0.90 -13.50 -12.77
N LEU A 210 1.45 -14.41 -11.96
CA LEU A 210 1.41 -14.40 -10.49
C LEU A 210 2.68 -13.78 -9.93
#